data_AF-A0A7C7K7C7-F1
#
_entry.id   AF-A0A7C7K7C7-F1
#
_cell.length_a   1.000
_cell.length_b   1.000
_cell.length_c   1.000
_cell.angle_alpha   90.00
_cell.angle_beta   90.00
_cell.angle_gamma   90.00
#
_symmetry.space_group_name_H-M   'P 1'
#
loop_
_entity.id
_entity.type
_entity.pdbx_description
1 polymer ?
#
loop_
_entity_poly.entity_id
_entity_poly.type
_entity_poly.pdbx_seq_one_letter_code
_entity_poly.pdbx_strand_id
1 'polypeptide(L)'
;MKSPNQIFTKAPRSKLKPLVAAMLPLMAFGIHNPVLAAVIDYTNGEEKTDAIALTDNSTQLQVTAGTATQSGSIGGDFDLEKIGAGTLIFSGMNSYRGDTNISAGTLRIANIGAIPNTSGTVNVSAGAFFDIATSVSIDDFTGAGTTSINTSQTLTIGVNGSASSQNIEYSGVITGAGNLYSYANRTLSGNNSYTGTTTVDKGTVIVSATGDINESSAISITANGTLNVDGGG
;
A
#
# COMPACT_ATOMS: atom_id res chain seq x y z
N MET A 1 25.04 -23.37 -90.56
CA MET A 1 25.09 -22.04 -89.90
C MET A 1 24.89 -22.25 -88.40
N LYS A 2 25.85 -21.78 -87.56
CA LYS A 2 25.81 -21.46 -86.10
C LYS A 2 25.05 -22.41 -85.15
N SER A 3 25.52 -22.83 -83.96
CA SER A 3 26.64 -22.50 -83.07
C SER A 3 26.67 -23.61 -81.99
N PRO A 4 27.84 -24.00 -81.42
CA PRO A 4 27.90 -24.90 -80.27
C PRO A 4 27.43 -24.23 -78.96
N ASN A 5 26.88 -25.06 -78.07
CA ASN A 5 26.39 -24.80 -76.71
C ASN A 5 27.33 -23.90 -75.87
N GLN A 6 26.81 -22.80 -75.34
CA GLN A 6 27.48 -21.99 -74.33
C GLN A 6 27.35 -22.66 -72.96
N ILE A 7 28.49 -23.00 -72.37
CA ILE A 7 28.64 -23.55 -71.02
C ILE A 7 28.41 -22.41 -70.02
N PHE A 8 27.30 -22.44 -69.27
CA PHE A 8 27.12 -21.59 -68.11
C PHE A 8 27.96 -22.13 -66.95
N THR A 9 29.09 -21.47 -66.68
CA THR A 9 29.91 -21.70 -65.49
C THR A 9 29.14 -21.25 -64.25
N LYS A 10 28.74 -22.21 -63.41
CA LYS A 10 28.05 -21.97 -62.14
C LYS A 10 29.05 -21.41 -61.13
N ALA A 11 28.80 -20.20 -60.61
CA ALA A 11 29.62 -19.57 -59.58
C ALA A 11 29.70 -20.44 -58.30
N PRO A 12 30.85 -20.46 -57.57
CA PRO A 12 31.00 -21.27 -56.38
C PRO A 12 30.13 -20.73 -55.22
N ARG A 13 29.34 -21.62 -54.60
CA ARG A 13 28.55 -21.30 -53.40
C ARG A 13 29.50 -21.09 -52.22
N SER A 14 29.50 -19.86 -51.69
CA SER A 14 30.07 -19.52 -50.39
C SER A 14 29.51 -20.46 -49.30
N LYS A 15 30.40 -21.17 -48.59
CA LYS A 15 30.01 -21.97 -47.42
C LYS A 15 29.63 -21.01 -46.29
N LEU A 16 28.34 -20.88 -45.99
CA LEU A 16 27.91 -20.26 -44.73
C LEU A 16 28.46 -21.08 -43.56
N LYS A 17 29.25 -20.45 -42.70
CA LYS A 17 29.62 -21.01 -41.39
C LYS A 17 28.34 -21.15 -40.55
N PRO A 18 28.12 -22.26 -39.83
CA PRO A 18 26.98 -22.37 -38.94
C PRO A 18 27.13 -21.35 -37.80
N LEU A 19 26.10 -20.53 -37.58
CA LEU A 19 26.01 -19.63 -36.45
C LEU A 19 25.86 -20.51 -35.20
N VAL A 20 26.89 -20.59 -34.37
CA VAL A 20 26.75 -21.15 -33.03
C VAL A 20 25.91 -20.16 -32.25
N ALA A 21 24.64 -20.48 -32.03
CA ALA A 21 23.77 -19.72 -31.15
C ALA A 21 24.35 -19.81 -29.73
N ALA A 22 24.85 -18.69 -29.21
CA ALA A 22 25.17 -18.55 -27.80
C ALA A 22 23.87 -18.65 -27.01
N MET A 23 23.65 -19.80 -26.37
CA MET A 23 22.56 -20.01 -25.44
C MET A 23 22.87 -19.18 -24.18
N LEU A 24 22.28 -17.98 -24.07
CA LEU A 24 22.25 -17.29 -22.78
C LEU A 24 21.53 -18.20 -21.76
N PRO A 25 22.00 -18.30 -20.51
CA PRO A 25 21.29 -19.06 -19.50
C PRO A 25 19.90 -18.44 -19.29
N LEU A 26 18.88 -19.26 -19.53
CA LEU A 26 17.50 -18.96 -19.18
C LEU A 26 17.45 -18.89 -17.64
N MET A 27 17.35 -17.68 -17.08
CA MET A 27 16.90 -17.55 -15.69
C MET A 27 15.48 -18.11 -15.66
N ALA A 28 15.31 -19.26 -15.02
CA ALA A 28 14.00 -19.79 -14.71
C ALA A 28 13.33 -18.82 -13.72
N PHE A 29 12.56 -17.86 -14.23
CA PHE A 29 11.44 -17.34 -13.47
C PHE A 29 10.53 -18.54 -13.25
N GLY A 30 10.41 -18.99 -12.00
CA GLY A 30 9.50 -20.05 -11.63
C GLY A 30 8.15 -19.76 -12.26
N ILE A 31 7.67 -20.67 -13.10
CA ILE A 31 6.34 -20.62 -13.67
C ILE A 31 5.41 -20.81 -12.48
N HIS A 32 5.01 -19.70 -11.85
CA HIS A 32 3.95 -19.72 -10.87
C HIS A 32 2.68 -20.00 -11.66
N ASN A 33 2.19 -21.23 -11.54
CA ASN A 33 0.81 -21.55 -11.89
C ASN A 33 -0.06 -20.47 -11.23
N PRO A 34 -0.87 -19.71 -11.97
CA PRO A 34 -1.72 -18.69 -11.36
C PRO A 34 -2.75 -19.42 -10.49
N VAL A 35 -2.54 -19.39 -9.18
CA VAL A 35 -3.59 -19.74 -8.22
C VAL A 35 -4.52 -18.53 -8.19
N LEU A 36 -5.77 -18.72 -8.60
CA LEU A 36 -6.79 -17.67 -8.78
C LEU A 36 -7.22 -16.92 -7.50
N ALA A 37 -6.54 -17.15 -6.38
CA ALA A 37 -6.59 -16.41 -5.13
C ALA A 37 -5.41 -16.90 -4.28
N ALA A 38 -4.39 -16.07 -4.10
CA ALA A 38 -3.26 -16.43 -3.23
C ALA A 38 -3.55 -15.98 -1.80
N VAL A 39 -4.21 -16.85 -1.02
CA VAL A 39 -4.22 -16.70 0.44
C VAL A 39 -2.85 -17.15 0.96
N ILE A 40 -2.13 -16.22 1.59
CA ILE A 40 -0.86 -16.46 2.26
C ILE A 40 -1.16 -16.55 3.76
N ASP A 41 -1.13 -17.77 4.29
CA ASP A 41 -1.32 -18.01 5.72
C ASP A 41 -0.05 -17.72 6.52
N TYR A 42 -0.26 -17.08 7.66
CA TYR A 42 0.73 -16.83 8.69
C TYR A 42 0.29 -17.49 10.00
N THR A 43 1.20 -18.24 10.59
CA THR A 43 1.06 -18.84 11.91
C THR A 43 1.51 -17.88 13.01
N ASN A 44 1.03 -18.06 14.23
CA ASN A 44 1.41 -17.21 15.36
C ASN A 44 2.92 -17.32 15.63
N GLY A 45 3.61 -16.17 15.65
CA GLY A 45 5.05 -16.04 15.82
C GLY A 45 5.85 -16.18 14.53
N GLU A 46 5.20 -16.38 13.38
CA GLU A 46 5.89 -16.51 12.10
C GLU A 46 6.45 -15.18 11.60
N GLU A 47 7.65 -15.22 11.02
CA GLU A 47 8.21 -14.15 10.22
C GLU A 47 8.49 -14.67 8.81
N LYS A 48 7.83 -14.07 7.80
CA LYS A 48 8.13 -14.33 6.39
C LYS A 48 9.04 -13.25 5.83
N THR A 49 10.21 -13.67 5.39
CA THR A 49 11.24 -12.81 4.79
C THR A 49 11.19 -12.77 3.27
N ASP A 50 10.46 -13.71 2.66
CA ASP A 50 10.35 -13.81 1.21
C ASP A 50 9.55 -12.63 0.63
N ALA A 51 10.00 -12.16 -0.53
CA ALA A 51 9.29 -11.11 -1.25
C ALA A 51 7.97 -11.66 -1.82
N ILE A 52 6.92 -10.83 -1.75
CA ILE A 52 5.62 -11.12 -2.33
C ILE A 52 5.45 -10.25 -3.57
N ALA A 53 5.14 -10.87 -4.70
CA ALA A 53 4.76 -10.17 -5.93
C ALA A 53 3.25 -10.27 -6.11
N LEU A 54 2.57 -9.12 -6.10
CA LEU A 54 1.14 -9.03 -6.39
C LEU A 54 0.96 -9.09 -7.92
N THR A 55 0.23 -10.10 -8.38
CA THR A 55 -0.03 -10.33 -9.81
C THR A 55 -1.47 -10.06 -10.22
N ASP A 56 -2.36 -9.88 -9.23
CA ASP A 56 -3.77 -9.53 -9.35
C ASP A 56 -4.29 -9.01 -8.00
N ASN A 57 -5.55 -8.57 -7.96
CA ASN A 57 -6.23 -8.07 -6.74
C ASN A 57 -6.77 -9.20 -5.83
N SER A 58 -6.23 -10.42 -5.91
CA SER A 58 -6.73 -11.58 -5.14
C SER A 58 -5.82 -11.99 -3.97
N THR A 59 -4.70 -11.29 -3.77
CA THR A 59 -3.74 -11.65 -2.71
C THR A 59 -4.28 -11.27 -1.34
N GLN A 60 -4.41 -12.28 -0.47
CA GLN A 60 -4.88 -12.12 0.90
C GLN A 60 -3.79 -12.58 1.88
N LEU A 61 -3.48 -11.77 2.88
CA LEU A 61 -2.57 -12.12 3.97
C LEU A 61 -3.39 -12.49 5.19
N GLN A 62 -3.36 -13.76 5.59
CA GLN A 62 -4.19 -14.28 6.66
C GLN A 62 -3.40 -14.53 7.94
N VAL A 63 -3.82 -13.89 9.02
CA VAL A 63 -3.41 -14.26 10.38
C VAL A 63 -4.67 -14.65 11.15
N THR A 64 -4.92 -15.94 11.32
CA THR A 64 -6.17 -16.40 11.98
C THR A 64 -6.24 -15.96 13.44
N ALA A 65 -5.11 -16.03 14.16
CA ALA A 65 -4.98 -15.60 15.55
C ALA A 65 -3.52 -15.30 15.90
N GLY A 66 -3.28 -14.56 16.99
CA GLY A 66 -1.94 -14.21 17.44
C GLY A 66 -1.31 -13.11 16.59
N THR A 67 0.02 -13.12 16.50
CA THR A 67 0.80 -12.10 15.80
C THR A 67 1.82 -12.75 14.87
N ALA A 68 1.95 -12.22 13.65
CA ALA A 68 2.97 -12.63 12.70
C ALA A 68 3.57 -11.40 12.00
N THR A 69 4.69 -11.59 11.30
CA THR A 69 5.45 -10.52 10.63
C THR A 69 5.68 -10.85 9.17
N GLN A 70 5.44 -9.86 8.30
CA GLN A 70 5.93 -9.85 6.93
C GLN A 70 7.09 -8.85 6.85
N SER A 71 8.32 -9.37 6.77
CA SER A 71 9.55 -8.57 6.67
C SER A 71 10.12 -8.52 5.24
N GLY A 72 9.74 -9.47 4.39
CA GLY A 72 10.00 -9.40 2.95
C GLY A 72 9.19 -8.31 2.26
N SER A 73 9.75 -7.70 1.21
CA SER A 73 9.08 -6.65 0.45
C SER A 73 7.87 -7.17 -0.33
N ILE A 74 6.79 -6.40 -0.35
CA ILE A 74 5.62 -6.62 -1.19
C ILE A 74 5.65 -5.61 -2.34
N GLY A 75 5.56 -6.07 -3.59
CA GLY A 75 5.55 -5.21 -4.78
C GLY A 75 4.55 -5.67 -5.83
N GLY A 76 4.23 -4.81 -6.79
CA GLY A 76 3.25 -5.06 -7.86
C GLY A 76 2.18 -3.98 -7.96
N ASP A 77 1.40 -3.95 -9.03
CA ASP A 77 0.46 -2.84 -9.29
C ASP A 77 -0.93 -3.04 -8.66
N PHE A 78 -1.10 -4.09 -7.85
CA PHE A 78 -2.38 -4.59 -7.42
C PHE A 78 -2.62 -4.39 -5.92
N ASP A 79 -3.88 -4.59 -5.53
CA ASP A 79 -4.35 -4.44 -4.17
C ASP A 79 -3.85 -5.58 -3.27
N LEU A 80 -3.82 -5.28 -1.97
CA LEU A 80 -3.52 -6.25 -0.94
C LEU A 80 -4.63 -6.26 0.11
N GLU A 81 -5.00 -7.45 0.59
CA GLU A 81 -5.98 -7.59 1.66
C GLU A 81 -5.43 -8.30 2.90
N LYS A 82 -5.55 -7.70 4.08
CA LYS A 82 -5.32 -8.33 5.38
C LYS A 82 -6.63 -8.90 5.92
N ILE A 83 -6.64 -10.22 6.14
CA ILE A 83 -7.77 -10.98 6.70
C ILE A 83 -7.37 -11.73 7.98
N GLY A 84 -8.36 -12.34 8.63
CA GLY A 84 -8.18 -13.08 9.89
C GLY A 84 -8.05 -12.17 11.11
N ALA A 85 -8.40 -12.68 12.29
CA ALA A 85 -8.54 -11.89 13.52
C ALA A 85 -7.20 -11.48 14.16
N GLY A 86 -6.08 -12.10 13.76
CA GLY A 86 -4.76 -11.82 14.30
C GLY A 86 -4.13 -10.52 13.80
N THR A 87 -2.95 -10.23 14.34
CA THR A 87 -2.12 -9.09 13.99
C THR A 87 -1.08 -9.48 12.94
N LEU A 88 -1.04 -8.76 11.83
CA LEU A 88 0.07 -8.82 10.88
C LEU A 88 0.92 -7.57 11.03
N ILE A 89 2.22 -7.76 11.26
CA ILE A 89 3.20 -6.69 11.36
C ILE A 89 3.87 -6.52 9.99
N PHE A 90 3.81 -5.33 9.43
CA PHE A 90 4.62 -4.93 8.28
C PHE A 90 5.89 -4.25 8.76
N SER A 91 7.01 -4.94 8.55
CA SER A 91 8.36 -4.43 8.84
C SER A 91 9.23 -4.29 7.58
N GLY A 92 8.82 -4.90 6.47
CA GLY A 92 9.46 -4.71 5.16
C GLY A 92 9.18 -3.34 4.55
N MET A 93 10.02 -2.93 3.60
CA MET A 93 9.77 -1.77 2.73
C MET A 93 9.02 -2.26 1.50
N ASN A 94 7.83 -1.72 1.27
CA ASN A 94 6.92 -2.16 0.23
C ASN A 94 6.89 -1.18 -0.95
N SER A 95 6.55 -1.69 -2.13
CA SER A 95 6.52 -0.94 -3.39
C SER A 95 5.29 -1.23 -4.24
N TYR A 96 4.26 -1.88 -3.68
CA TYR A 96 3.01 -2.10 -4.39
C TYR A 96 2.27 -0.79 -4.66
N ARG A 97 1.35 -0.80 -5.64
CA ARG A 97 0.62 0.41 -6.07
C ARG A 97 -0.89 0.39 -5.84
N GLY A 98 -1.47 -0.77 -5.55
CA GLY A 98 -2.89 -0.86 -5.23
C GLY A 98 -3.22 -0.47 -3.80
N ASP A 99 -4.48 -0.63 -3.45
CA ASP A 99 -5.04 -0.34 -2.14
C ASP A 99 -4.52 -1.30 -1.06
N THR A 100 -4.51 -0.83 0.19
CA THR A 100 -4.29 -1.69 1.36
C THR A 100 -5.61 -1.88 2.09
N ASN A 101 -6.25 -3.02 1.86
CA ASN A 101 -7.52 -3.37 2.48
C ASN A 101 -7.29 -4.12 3.79
N ILE A 102 -7.80 -3.60 4.89
CA ILE A 102 -7.73 -4.23 6.22
C ILE A 102 -9.16 -4.67 6.56
N SER A 103 -9.50 -5.90 6.18
CA SER A 103 -10.84 -6.45 6.31
C SER A 103 -11.11 -7.05 7.69
N ALA A 104 -10.07 -7.55 8.37
CA ALA A 104 -10.19 -8.09 9.72
C ALA A 104 -8.86 -8.08 10.51
N GLY A 105 -8.99 -8.10 11.83
CA GLY A 105 -7.86 -8.14 12.76
C GLY A 105 -7.08 -6.84 12.74
N THR A 106 -5.75 -6.93 12.94
CA THR A 106 -4.87 -5.75 13.00
C THR A 106 -3.82 -5.81 11.89
N LEU A 107 -3.62 -4.70 11.18
CA LEU A 107 -2.39 -4.43 10.44
C LEU A 107 -1.56 -3.43 11.23
N ARG A 108 -0.35 -3.83 11.66
CA ARG A 108 0.56 -2.99 12.44
C ARG A 108 1.75 -2.56 11.59
N ILE A 109 2.00 -1.26 11.54
CA ILE A 109 3.13 -0.66 10.81
C ILE A 109 4.33 -0.51 11.73
N ALA A 110 5.40 -1.25 11.47
CA ALA A 110 6.61 -1.27 12.27
C ALA A 110 7.84 -0.66 11.58
N ASN A 111 7.74 -0.26 10.31
CA ASN A 111 8.84 0.38 9.58
C ASN A 111 8.35 1.54 8.70
N ILE A 112 9.25 2.48 8.41
CA ILE A 112 9.04 3.51 7.41
C ILE A 112 8.96 2.84 6.04
N GLY A 113 7.95 3.21 5.23
CA GLY A 113 7.73 2.59 3.90
C GLY A 113 7.06 1.21 3.96
N ALA A 114 6.56 0.80 5.12
CA ALA A 114 5.72 -0.40 5.25
C ALA A 114 4.40 -0.28 4.48
N ILE A 115 3.90 0.93 4.26
CA ILE A 115 2.88 1.20 3.24
C ILE A 115 3.50 2.14 2.21
N PRO A 116 3.41 1.83 0.91
CA PRO A 116 3.81 2.73 -0.15
C PRO A 116 3.00 4.03 -0.09
N ASN A 117 3.68 5.16 -0.09
CA ASN A 117 3.03 6.46 -0.05
C ASN A 117 2.76 7.03 -1.46
N THR A 118 2.89 6.24 -2.53
CA THR A 118 2.83 6.73 -3.92
C THR A 118 1.61 6.29 -4.71
N SER A 119 0.71 5.50 -4.12
CA SER A 119 -0.54 5.07 -4.74
C SER A 119 -1.30 4.11 -3.83
N GLY A 120 -2.63 4.24 -3.82
CA GLY A 120 -3.56 3.35 -3.12
C GLY A 120 -4.12 3.98 -1.84
N THR A 121 -5.40 3.74 -1.59
CA THR A 121 -6.08 4.10 -0.35
C THR A 121 -5.89 2.98 0.67
N VAL A 122 -5.62 3.34 1.91
CA VAL A 122 -5.74 2.38 3.02
C VAL A 122 -7.23 2.32 3.41
N ASN A 123 -7.83 1.13 3.39
CA ASN A 123 -9.24 0.94 3.75
C ASN A 123 -9.34 0.09 5.01
N VAL A 124 -9.82 0.67 6.10
CA VAL A 124 -10.00 -0.05 7.38
C VAL A 124 -11.47 -0.36 7.59
N SER A 125 -11.84 -1.61 7.35
CA SER A 125 -13.21 -2.10 7.51
C SER A 125 -13.68 -1.98 8.96
N ALA A 126 -15.00 -1.91 9.16
CA ALA A 126 -15.60 -1.89 10.49
C ALA A 126 -15.13 -3.10 11.32
N GLY A 127 -14.66 -2.84 12.54
CA GLY A 127 -14.12 -3.87 13.44
C GLY A 127 -12.68 -4.31 13.14
N ALA A 128 -12.04 -3.78 12.10
CA ALA A 128 -10.62 -3.95 11.84
C ALA A 128 -9.78 -2.82 12.46
N PHE A 129 -8.49 -3.07 12.62
CA PHE A 129 -7.56 -2.16 13.29
C PHE A 129 -6.35 -1.85 12.41
N PHE A 130 -5.99 -0.57 12.37
CA PHE A 130 -4.76 -0.09 11.77
C PHE A 130 -3.88 0.54 12.85
N ASP A 131 -2.75 -0.08 13.15
CA ASP A 131 -1.88 0.29 14.26
C ASP A 131 -0.59 0.92 13.75
N ILE A 132 -0.45 2.22 13.96
CA ILE A 132 0.72 3.01 13.55
C ILE A 132 1.76 2.97 14.67
N ALA A 133 2.60 1.94 14.66
CA ALA A 133 3.71 1.80 15.61
C ALA A 133 4.99 2.51 15.19
N THR A 134 5.14 2.76 13.89
CA THR A 134 6.17 3.61 13.30
C THR A 134 5.49 4.64 12.41
N SER A 135 5.98 5.89 12.39
CA SER A 135 5.37 6.97 11.62
C SER A 135 5.31 6.60 10.15
N VAL A 136 4.17 6.88 9.53
CA VAL A 136 3.90 6.50 8.14
C VAL A 136 3.24 7.64 7.40
N SER A 137 3.60 7.79 6.14
CA SER A 137 2.87 8.62 5.17
C SER A 137 2.10 7.68 4.25
N ILE A 138 0.83 7.96 4.05
CA ILE A 138 -0.04 7.24 3.12
C ILE A 138 -0.69 8.23 2.16
N ASP A 139 -1.10 7.76 0.99
CA ASP A 139 -1.73 8.64 0.00
C ASP A 139 -3.12 9.08 0.49
N ASP A 140 -4.00 8.13 0.79
CA ASP A 140 -5.30 8.40 1.40
C ASP A 140 -5.75 7.29 2.37
N PHE A 141 -6.82 7.57 3.12
CA PHE A 141 -7.37 6.68 4.13
C PHE A 141 -8.90 6.75 4.21
N THR A 142 -9.56 5.59 4.22
CA THR A 142 -11.03 5.47 4.33
C THR A 142 -11.46 4.29 5.21
N GLY A 143 -12.76 4.16 5.43
CA GLY A 143 -13.37 3.05 6.17
C GLY A 143 -14.05 3.47 7.49
N ALA A 144 -14.31 2.47 8.31
CA ALA A 144 -15.16 2.55 9.51
C ALA A 144 -14.58 1.83 10.74
N GLY A 145 -13.38 1.24 10.66
CA GLY A 145 -12.75 0.60 11.81
C GLY A 145 -11.95 1.57 12.68
N THR A 146 -10.92 1.08 13.36
CA THR A 146 -10.14 1.87 14.32
C THR A 146 -8.71 2.05 13.86
N THR A 147 -8.21 3.28 13.91
CA THR A 147 -6.80 3.60 13.64
C THR A 147 -6.14 4.10 14.92
N SER A 148 -5.17 3.35 15.44
CA SER A 148 -4.40 3.74 16.62
C SER A 148 -3.07 4.37 16.21
N ILE A 149 -2.82 5.60 16.62
CA ILE A 149 -1.53 6.27 16.44
C ILE A 149 -0.77 6.21 17.75
N ASN A 150 0.30 5.41 17.79
CA ASN A 150 1.08 5.22 19.01
C ASN A 150 1.82 6.50 19.41
N THR A 151 2.19 6.61 20.69
CA THR A 151 2.89 7.77 21.24
C THR A 151 4.13 8.13 20.42
N SER A 152 4.31 9.43 20.16
CA SER A 152 5.43 9.97 19.35
C SER A 152 5.43 9.55 17.88
N GLN A 153 4.39 8.85 17.41
CA GLN A 153 4.21 8.54 16.00
C GLN A 153 3.29 9.54 15.32
N THR A 154 3.43 9.65 14.01
CA THR A 154 2.58 10.52 13.18
C THR A 154 2.01 9.71 12.04
N LEU A 155 0.69 9.78 11.87
CA LEU A 155 0.01 9.38 10.64
C LEU A 155 -0.06 10.61 9.73
N THR A 156 0.61 10.54 8.59
CA THR A 156 0.57 11.59 7.57
C THR A 156 -0.30 11.14 6.41
N ILE A 157 -1.33 11.91 6.07
CA ILE A 157 -2.27 11.58 4.99
C ILE A 157 -2.10 12.58 3.86
N GLY A 158 -1.94 12.07 2.65
CA GLY A 158 -1.60 12.82 1.45
C GLY A 158 -0.08 12.89 1.25
N VAL A 159 0.35 12.74 0.00
CA VAL A 159 1.75 12.90 -0.41
C VAL A 159 1.99 14.09 -1.33
N ASN A 160 3.23 14.54 -1.38
CA ASN A 160 3.73 15.56 -2.31
C ASN A 160 3.08 16.94 -2.19
N GLY A 161 2.76 17.38 -0.97
CA GLY A 161 2.39 18.77 -0.70
C GLY A 161 1.28 19.27 -1.63
N SER A 162 0.38 18.41 -2.06
CA SER A 162 -0.74 18.76 -2.94
C SER A 162 -1.97 18.10 -2.36
N ALA A 163 -3.03 18.88 -2.20
CA ALA A 163 -4.29 18.32 -1.74
C ALA A 163 -4.85 17.39 -2.83
N SER A 164 -5.20 16.16 -2.44
CA SER A 164 -6.08 15.31 -3.25
C SER A 164 -7.29 16.14 -3.67
N SER A 165 -7.66 16.12 -4.95
CA SER A 165 -8.87 16.83 -5.41
C SER A 165 -10.15 16.20 -4.87
N GLN A 166 -10.07 14.95 -4.43
CA GLN A 166 -11.19 14.20 -3.87
C GLN A 166 -11.27 14.45 -2.37
N ASN A 167 -12.49 14.64 -1.86
CA ASN A 167 -12.78 14.57 -0.43
C ASN A 167 -13.09 13.11 -0.07
N ILE A 168 -12.21 12.47 0.69
CA ILE A 168 -12.41 11.09 1.15
C ILE A 168 -12.93 11.09 2.58
N GLU A 169 -13.93 10.25 2.87
CA GLU A 169 -14.50 10.11 4.20
C GLU A 169 -13.82 8.98 4.98
N TYR A 170 -13.50 9.26 6.24
CA TYR A 170 -13.21 8.28 7.26
C TYR A 170 -14.25 8.37 8.38
N SER A 171 -15.10 7.34 8.45
CA SER A 171 -16.17 7.20 9.45
C SER A 171 -15.74 6.43 10.69
N GLY A 172 -14.54 5.85 10.64
CA GLY A 172 -13.95 5.15 11.75
C GLY A 172 -13.43 6.08 12.84
N VAL A 173 -12.80 5.49 13.86
CA VAL A 173 -12.28 6.23 15.02
C VAL A 173 -10.76 6.22 14.99
N ILE A 174 -10.16 7.41 15.03
CA ILE A 174 -8.72 7.57 15.28
C ILE A 174 -8.48 7.70 16.80
N THR A 175 -7.56 6.91 17.34
CA THR A 175 -7.21 6.85 18.77
C THR A 175 -5.70 6.97 19.00
N GLY A 176 -5.29 7.02 20.28
CA GLY A 176 -3.88 6.96 20.68
C GLY A 176 -3.26 8.34 20.91
N ALA A 177 -2.00 8.37 21.33
CA ALA A 177 -1.32 9.62 21.73
C ALA A 177 -0.46 10.25 20.63
N GLY A 178 -0.43 9.65 19.43
CA GLY A 178 0.30 10.17 18.29
C GLY A 178 -0.44 11.28 17.53
N ASN A 179 0.23 11.83 16.53
CA ASN A 179 -0.22 13.01 15.80
C ASN A 179 -0.90 12.64 14.48
N LEU A 180 -1.90 13.43 14.10
CA LEU A 180 -2.51 13.39 12.78
C LEU A 180 -1.97 14.56 11.96
N TYR A 181 -1.41 14.28 10.77
CA TYR A 181 -0.91 15.30 9.85
C TYR A 181 -1.62 15.15 8.49
N SER A 182 -2.13 16.26 7.96
CA SER A 182 -2.90 16.29 6.72
C SER A 182 -2.30 17.18 5.64
N TYR A 183 -2.16 16.62 4.45
CA TYR A 183 -2.01 17.36 3.18
C TYR A 183 -3.23 17.28 2.26
N ALA A 184 -4.21 16.41 2.54
CA ALA A 184 -5.34 16.11 1.64
C ALA A 184 -6.71 16.63 2.12
N ASN A 185 -7.66 16.72 1.18
CA ASN A 185 -9.08 16.97 1.47
C ASN A 185 -9.70 15.70 2.09
N ARG A 186 -10.30 15.78 3.28
CA ARG A 186 -10.99 14.64 3.88
C ARG A 186 -12.10 15.03 4.83
N THR A 187 -13.05 14.12 5.04
CA THR A 187 -14.09 14.22 6.05
C THR A 187 -13.85 13.20 7.15
N LEU A 188 -13.77 13.65 8.39
CA LEU A 188 -13.75 12.82 9.59
C LEU A 188 -15.17 12.82 10.18
N SER A 189 -15.83 11.67 10.14
CA SER A 189 -17.20 11.52 10.63
C SER A 189 -17.36 10.64 11.86
N GLY A 190 -16.30 9.93 12.26
CA GLY A 190 -16.23 9.24 13.54
C GLY A 190 -15.79 10.14 14.70
N ASN A 191 -16.14 9.72 15.92
CA ASN A 191 -15.74 10.37 17.18
C ASN A 191 -14.27 10.06 17.50
N ASN A 192 -13.34 10.86 17.00
CA ASN A 192 -11.92 10.60 17.19
C ASN A 192 -11.47 11.00 18.60
N SER A 193 -10.66 10.16 19.23
CA SER A 193 -10.21 10.31 20.63
C SER A 193 -8.68 10.25 20.75
N TYR A 194 -7.95 10.59 19.69
CA TYR A 194 -6.50 10.71 19.75
C TYR A 194 -6.10 12.00 20.47
N THR A 195 -5.03 11.93 21.25
CA THR A 195 -4.61 13.04 22.13
C THR A 195 -3.38 13.80 21.61
N GLY A 196 -2.74 13.33 20.54
CA GLY A 196 -1.67 14.09 19.89
C GLY A 196 -2.20 15.27 19.10
N THR A 197 -1.33 15.94 18.34
CA THR A 197 -1.70 17.15 17.61
C THR A 197 -2.41 16.83 16.30
N THR A 198 -3.32 17.71 15.87
CA THR A 198 -3.88 17.73 14.51
C THR A 198 -3.23 18.84 13.70
N THR A 199 -2.52 18.49 12.63
CA THR A 199 -1.96 19.47 11.69
C THR A 199 -2.68 19.39 10.35
N VAL A 200 -3.19 20.52 9.87
CA VAL A 200 -3.73 20.67 8.51
C VAL A 200 -2.85 21.63 7.73
N ASP A 201 -1.96 21.07 6.91
CA ASP A 201 -1.01 21.86 6.12
C ASP A 201 -1.60 22.27 4.77
N LYS A 202 -2.36 21.37 4.15
CA LYS A 202 -3.04 21.59 2.87
C LYS A 202 -4.36 20.86 2.80
N GLY A 203 -5.19 21.29 1.85
CA GLY A 203 -6.54 20.76 1.66
C GLY A 203 -7.48 21.19 2.77
N THR A 204 -8.67 20.61 2.76
CA THR A 204 -9.74 20.84 3.73
C THR A 204 -9.98 19.59 4.54
N VAL A 205 -9.81 19.68 5.86
CA VAL A 205 -10.33 18.67 6.79
C VAL A 205 -11.70 19.12 7.25
N ILE A 206 -12.71 18.32 6.97
CA ILE A 206 -14.07 18.51 7.47
C ILE A 206 -14.24 17.58 8.67
N VAL A 207 -14.58 18.11 9.83
CA VAL A 207 -15.13 17.32 10.94
C VAL A 207 -16.64 17.42 10.79
N SER A 208 -17.27 16.31 10.43
CA SER A 208 -18.72 16.28 10.18
C SER A 208 -19.51 16.50 11.48
N ALA A 209 -20.82 16.66 11.39
CA ALA A 209 -21.69 16.82 12.56
C ALA A 209 -21.64 15.64 13.56
N THR A 210 -21.24 14.44 13.13
CA THR A 210 -21.03 13.27 14.01
C THR A 210 -19.57 13.06 14.38
N GLY A 211 -18.65 13.80 13.75
CA GLY A 211 -17.22 13.68 13.97
C GLY A 211 -16.77 14.45 15.21
N ASP A 212 -15.66 14.01 15.80
CA ASP A 212 -15.03 14.70 16.94
C ASP A 212 -13.50 14.67 16.80
N ILE A 213 -12.81 15.72 17.25
CA ILE A 213 -11.35 15.81 17.42
C ILE A 213 -10.95 16.56 18.70
N ASN A 214 -11.88 16.78 19.64
CA ASN A 214 -11.72 17.63 20.83
C ASN A 214 -10.63 17.16 21.80
N GLU A 215 -10.32 15.87 21.79
CA GLU A 215 -9.24 15.29 22.61
C GLU A 215 -7.84 15.63 22.05
N SER A 216 -7.74 16.16 20.82
CA SER A 216 -6.46 16.59 20.28
C SER A 216 -5.85 17.69 21.14
N SER A 217 -4.59 17.52 21.54
CA SER A 217 -3.89 18.47 22.40
C SER A 217 -3.62 19.83 21.75
N ALA A 218 -3.57 19.90 20.41
CA ALA A 218 -3.41 21.15 19.68
C ALA A 218 -3.82 20.98 18.22
N ILE A 219 -4.43 22.02 17.67
CA ILE A 219 -4.75 22.12 16.23
C ILE A 219 -3.82 23.18 15.60
N SER A 220 -3.10 22.80 14.55
CA SER A 220 -2.24 23.69 13.77
C SER A 220 -2.70 23.72 12.32
N ILE A 221 -3.11 24.89 11.83
CA ILE A 221 -3.44 25.12 10.42
C ILE A 221 -2.26 25.87 9.80
N THR A 222 -1.57 25.24 8.85
CA THR A 222 -0.37 25.78 8.19
C THR A 222 -0.61 25.97 6.69
N ALA A 223 0.40 26.46 5.97
CA ALA A 223 0.41 26.76 4.53
C ALA A 223 -0.95 27.23 3.97
N ASN A 224 -1.75 26.32 3.40
CA ASN A 224 -3.08 26.61 2.86
C ASN A 224 -4.13 25.58 3.34
N GLY A 225 -3.94 25.04 4.53
CA GLY A 225 -4.89 24.15 5.17
C GLY A 225 -6.19 24.87 5.52
N THR A 226 -7.30 24.14 5.49
CA THR A 226 -8.59 24.59 6.02
C THR A 226 -9.12 23.50 6.94
N LEU A 227 -9.58 23.88 8.13
CA LEU A 227 -10.36 23.01 9.00
C LEU A 227 -11.78 23.56 9.03
N ASN A 228 -12.74 22.76 8.57
CA ASN A 228 -14.16 23.04 8.70
C ASN A 228 -14.74 22.11 9.76
N VAL A 229 -15.40 22.66 10.77
CA VAL A 229 -16.08 21.88 11.81
C VAL A 229 -17.56 22.18 11.66
N ASP A 230 -18.31 21.25 11.05
CA ASP A 230 -19.71 21.46 10.68
C ASP A 230 -20.70 21.35 11.87
N GLY A 231 -20.19 21.50 13.10
CA GLY A 231 -20.98 21.65 14.31
C GLY A 231 -21.30 20.33 15.01
N GLY A 232 -20.42 19.94 15.93
CA GLY A 232 -20.57 18.83 16.86
C GLY A 232 -19.52 18.87 17.98
N GLY A 233 -19.02 20.06 18.33
CA GLY A 233 -17.96 20.31 19.33
C GLY A 233 -17.73 21.80 19.49
#